data_AF-A0AAD8TP57-F1
#
_entry.id   AF-A0AAD8TP57-F1
#
_cell.length_a   1.000
_cell.length_b   1.000
_cell.length_c   1.000
_cell.angle_alpha   90.00
_cell.angle_beta   90.00
_cell.angle_gamma   90.00
#
_symmetry.space_group_name_H-M   'P 1'
#
loop_
_entity.id
_entity.type
_entity.pdbx_description
1 polymer ?
#
loop_
_entity_poly.entity_id
_entity_poly.type
_entity_poly.pdbx_seq_one_letter_code
_entity_poly.pdbx_strand_id
1 'polypeptide(L)'
;MAATTTPHLTLLPSSTLPSRISLPIRLLRTSHAPPRPRRLRTAAASRTLASPAPSETPEAAEELRLETESALEWRGVCARLADFAATAAGRAACAEGRVPVGRSREESERLLEQTAAAVALLSSLTPLDFGGVGDVSAVVAAAARGRLLAVREICGVGRSLRAARGVFEQLNGLAEEMPDGRYSPLVDILQDCDFLTELVQMIEFCLDSNLSMVLDQASDKLGTIRKERRMNIDVLESLLRDASTKIFQAGGVDSPLVTKRRSRMCVGVKASHKHLVPGGIVLSSSGSGATYFMEPRDAVQLNNTEVKLAGDERAEELAVLGLLTSRIAGSRLKIRHLMGKILELDLACARGSYALQINGVRPAFSDRDNSTQLDPSSACSVFIEGIQHPLLLEQFRGIVKEPDAEVGNGQLSDEVSAMPVLLDMRVKNDTRIVVISGPNTGGKTATMKTLGLASLMSKAGMFFPAKGTPRLPWFDQVLADIGDHQVVSVF
;
A
#
# COMPACT_ATOMS: atom_id res chain seq x y z
N MET A 1 -25.79 55.04 23.96
CA MET A 1 -25.42 55.39 25.35
C MET A 1 -25.80 54.22 26.26
N ALA A 2 -25.00 53.95 27.30
CA ALA A 2 -24.87 52.70 28.09
C ALA A 2 -24.07 51.62 27.32
N ALA A 3 -22.77 51.37 27.52
CA ALA A 3 -21.87 51.31 28.68
C ALA A 3 -22.06 50.09 29.60
N THR A 4 -21.01 49.24 29.58
CA THR A 4 -20.39 48.46 30.69
C THR A 4 -21.15 47.21 31.20
N THR A 5 -20.53 46.05 31.50
CA THR A 5 -19.15 45.80 31.98
C THR A 5 -18.78 44.32 31.84
N THR A 6 -17.54 44.01 31.45
CA THR A 6 -16.87 42.70 31.57
C THR A 6 -16.03 42.63 32.84
N PRO A 7 -15.84 41.46 33.50
CA PRO A 7 -14.91 41.36 34.63
C PRO A 7 -13.52 40.86 34.15
N HIS A 8 -12.51 41.72 34.31
CA HIS A 8 -11.09 41.37 34.31
C HIS A 8 -10.62 41.17 35.76
N LEU A 9 -9.88 40.08 36.02
CA LEU A 9 -9.25 39.82 37.31
C LEU A 9 -7.73 40.06 37.17
N THR A 10 -7.23 41.08 37.86
CA THR A 10 -5.82 41.50 37.88
C THR A 10 -5.26 41.22 39.27
N LEU A 11 -4.17 40.45 39.37
CA LEU A 11 -3.45 40.22 40.63
C LEU A 11 -2.12 41.02 40.60
N LEU A 12 -1.96 41.89 41.59
CA LEU A 12 -0.73 42.67 41.86
C LEU A 12 0.26 41.84 42.70
N PRO A 13 1.58 41.98 42.53
CA PRO A 13 2.57 41.53 43.51
C PRO A 13 3.13 42.67 44.37
N SER A 14 3.30 42.40 45.65
CA SER A 14 3.85 43.27 46.68
C SER A 14 5.39 43.18 46.80
N SER A 15 6.01 44.35 46.77
CA SER A 15 7.31 44.84 47.29
C SER A 15 8.24 43.95 48.17
N THR A 16 9.47 43.77 47.66
CA THR A 16 10.81 44.07 48.22
C THR A 16 11.13 44.00 49.73
N LEU A 17 12.24 43.31 50.09
CA LEU A 17 13.47 43.76 50.82
C LEU A 17 14.28 42.56 51.43
N PRO A 18 15.55 42.66 51.86
CA PRO A 18 16.76 42.49 51.03
C PRO A 18 17.77 41.44 51.56
N SER A 19 18.85 41.26 50.80
CA SER A 19 19.96 40.33 51.05
C SER A 19 21.20 40.96 51.74
N ARG A 20 21.99 40.08 52.39
CA ARG A 20 23.45 40.13 52.74
C ARG A 20 23.85 40.67 54.12
N ILE A 21 24.49 39.78 54.91
CA ILE A 21 25.72 40.06 55.69
C ILE A 21 26.59 38.78 55.69
N SER A 22 27.90 38.97 55.58
CA SER A 22 28.97 37.97 55.37
C SER A 22 30.02 37.97 56.50
N LEU A 23 30.69 36.81 56.68
CA LEU A 23 32.03 36.53 57.29
C LEU A 23 32.14 36.42 58.84
N PRO A 24 33.20 35.77 59.42
CA PRO A 24 34.36 35.07 58.82
C PRO A 24 34.71 33.67 59.42
N ILE A 25 35.70 33.05 58.76
CA ILE A 25 36.44 31.82 59.07
C ILE A 25 37.36 31.96 60.31
N ARG A 26 37.50 30.90 61.13
CA ARG A 26 38.74 30.63 61.88
C ARG A 26 38.94 29.12 62.15
N LEU A 27 40.04 28.59 61.60
CA LEU A 27 40.62 27.26 61.80
C LEU A 27 41.20 27.11 63.22
N LEU A 28 41.14 25.91 63.80
CA LEU A 28 42.17 25.37 64.72
C LEU A 28 42.20 23.83 64.68
N ARG A 29 43.44 23.29 64.64
CA ARG A 29 43.88 21.89 64.52
C ARG A 29 43.80 21.11 65.85
N THR A 30 43.88 19.77 65.75
CA THR A 30 44.69 18.76 66.54
C THR A 30 43.85 17.48 66.79
N SER A 31 44.17 16.29 66.26
CA SER A 31 45.20 15.26 66.58
C SER A 31 44.63 13.98 67.26
N HIS A 32 44.78 12.84 66.57
CA HIS A 32 44.65 11.39 66.87
C HIS A 32 44.13 10.78 68.23
N ALA A 33 43.10 9.89 68.08
CA ALA A 33 42.74 8.53 68.60
C ALA A 33 43.45 7.85 69.81
N PRO A 34 42.93 6.77 70.52
CA PRO A 34 41.96 5.68 70.17
C PRO A 34 41.04 5.17 71.37
N PRO A 35 40.53 3.90 71.54
CA PRO A 35 39.76 2.93 70.72
C PRO A 35 38.37 2.43 71.33
N ARG A 36 37.46 1.93 70.44
CA ARG A 36 36.36 0.88 70.46
C ARG A 36 35.56 0.50 71.76
N PRO A 37 34.32 -0.10 71.73
CA PRO A 37 33.37 -0.44 70.63
C PRO A 37 31.83 -0.19 70.88
N ARG A 38 31.03 -0.48 69.84
CA ARG A 38 29.61 -0.95 69.78
C ARG A 38 28.42 0.03 69.65
N ARG A 39 27.76 -0.13 68.47
CA ARG A 39 26.30 -0.02 68.13
C ARG A 39 25.70 1.40 68.17
N LEU A 40 24.85 1.88 67.27
CA LEU A 40 24.08 1.35 66.14
C LEU A 40 23.58 2.56 65.31
N ARG A 41 23.63 2.45 63.97
CA ARG A 41 22.77 3.09 62.93
C ARG A 41 22.47 4.60 62.99
N THR A 42 23.07 5.34 62.05
CA THR A 42 22.36 6.28 61.17
C THR A 42 22.99 6.27 59.77
N ALA A 43 22.13 6.19 58.76
CA ALA A 43 22.49 5.99 57.36
C ALA A 43 23.08 7.27 56.74
N ALA A 44 24.28 7.16 56.19
CA ALA A 44 24.77 7.98 55.11
C ALA A 44 25.61 7.08 54.20
N ALA A 45 25.03 6.69 53.07
CA ALA A 45 25.78 6.14 51.96
C ALA A 45 25.00 6.44 50.69
N SER A 46 25.59 7.34 49.89
CA SER A 46 25.35 7.49 48.48
C SER A 46 25.06 6.14 47.84
N ARG A 47 23.83 5.97 47.36
CA ARG A 47 23.50 4.98 46.35
C ARG A 47 23.02 5.73 45.13
N THR A 48 23.90 5.81 44.16
CA THR A 48 23.58 5.85 42.74
C THR A 48 22.51 4.80 42.49
N LEU A 49 21.25 5.22 42.45
CA LEU A 49 20.13 4.41 41.97
C LEU A 49 20.00 4.65 40.47
N ALA A 50 20.98 4.14 39.72
CA ALA A 50 20.71 3.68 38.38
C ALA A 50 20.00 2.33 38.53
N SER A 51 18.68 2.35 38.53
CA SER A 51 17.89 1.15 38.22
C SER A 51 17.66 1.16 36.71
N PRO A 52 17.96 0.08 35.97
CA PRO A 52 17.34 -0.08 34.67
C PRO A 52 15.84 -0.26 34.92
N ALA A 53 15.00 0.42 34.14
CA ALA A 53 13.59 0.11 34.06
C ALA A 53 13.42 -1.38 33.66
N PRO A 54 12.39 -2.09 34.13
CA PRO A 54 12.15 -3.45 33.66
C PRO A 54 11.93 -3.38 32.15
N SER A 55 12.65 -4.23 31.41
CA SER A 55 12.47 -4.39 29.97
C SER A 55 11.02 -4.72 29.68
N GLU A 56 10.26 -3.75 29.16
CA GLU A 56 8.96 -4.02 28.56
C GLU A 56 9.17 -5.06 27.47
N THR A 57 8.51 -6.21 27.61
CA THR A 57 8.51 -7.22 26.56
C THR A 57 7.86 -6.60 25.32
N PRO A 58 8.42 -6.77 24.11
CA PRO A 58 7.88 -6.18 22.88
C PRO A 58 6.41 -6.55 22.62
N GLU A 59 5.95 -7.67 23.17
CA GLU A 59 4.55 -8.11 23.11
C GLU A 59 3.59 -7.20 23.91
N ALA A 60 4.00 -6.73 25.10
CA ALA A 60 3.16 -5.89 25.95
C ALA A 60 3.01 -4.47 25.38
N ALA A 61 4.07 -3.94 24.77
CA ALA A 61 4.03 -2.65 24.08
C ALA A 61 3.11 -2.68 22.84
N GLU A 62 3.09 -3.81 22.11
CA GLU A 62 2.20 -3.98 20.96
C GLU A 62 0.73 -4.14 21.40
N GLU A 63 0.47 -4.84 22.50
CA GLU A 63 -0.88 -4.98 23.07
C GLU A 63 -1.46 -3.61 23.48
N LEU A 64 -0.69 -2.81 24.24
CA LEU A 64 -1.10 -1.45 24.64
C LEU A 64 -1.34 -0.53 23.44
N ARG A 65 -0.54 -0.69 22.38
CA ARG A 65 -0.71 0.05 21.14
C ARG A 65 -2.03 -0.34 20.46
N LEU A 66 -2.34 -1.63 20.35
CA LEU A 66 -3.58 -2.12 19.74
C LEU A 66 -4.81 -1.66 20.54
N GLU A 67 -4.74 -1.72 21.87
CA GLU A 67 -5.78 -1.19 22.76
C GLU A 67 -6.00 0.31 22.52
N THR A 68 -4.91 1.08 22.43
CA THR A 68 -4.97 2.52 22.16
C THR A 68 -5.56 2.81 20.77
N GLU A 69 -5.09 2.13 19.73
CA GLU A 69 -5.60 2.27 18.35
C GLU A 69 -7.09 1.92 18.28
N SER A 70 -7.53 0.91 19.05
CA SER A 70 -8.94 0.56 19.17
C SER A 70 -9.74 1.62 19.92
N ALA A 71 -9.25 2.09 21.07
CA ALA A 71 -9.92 3.10 21.88
C ALA A 71 -10.08 4.43 21.13
N LEU A 72 -9.08 4.82 20.34
CA LEU A 72 -9.10 6.01 19.50
C LEU A 72 -9.81 5.82 18.15
N GLU A 73 -10.25 4.61 17.82
CA GLU A 73 -10.89 4.28 16.54
C GLU A 73 -9.97 4.57 15.33
N TRP A 74 -8.65 4.38 15.49
CA TRP A 74 -7.64 4.62 14.47
C TRP A 74 -7.91 3.87 13.16
N ARG A 75 -8.34 2.60 13.27
CA ARG A 75 -8.74 1.79 12.11
C ARG A 75 -9.88 2.42 11.32
N GLY A 76 -10.77 3.16 11.97
CA GLY A 76 -11.82 3.93 11.29
C GLY A 76 -11.22 4.98 10.36
N VAL A 77 -10.20 5.71 10.82
CA VAL A 77 -9.51 6.73 10.01
C VAL A 77 -8.75 6.07 8.85
N CYS A 78 -8.06 4.96 9.11
CA CYS A 78 -7.37 4.22 8.04
C CYS A 78 -8.34 3.63 7.01
N ALA A 79 -9.50 3.13 7.43
CA ALA A 79 -10.52 2.63 6.50
C ALA A 79 -11.01 3.72 5.55
N ARG A 80 -11.16 4.97 6.02
CA ARG A 80 -11.49 6.11 5.17
C ARG A 80 -10.38 6.49 4.19
N LEU A 81 -9.13 6.37 4.62
CA LEU A 81 -7.98 6.54 3.74
C LEU A 81 -7.95 5.51 2.60
N ALA A 82 -8.51 4.32 2.80
CA ALA A 82 -8.54 3.26 1.79
C ALA A 82 -9.27 3.68 0.50
N ASP A 83 -10.31 4.50 0.61
CA ASP A 83 -11.07 4.99 -0.55
C ASP A 83 -10.23 5.85 -1.50
N PHE A 84 -9.10 6.39 -1.02
CA PHE A 84 -8.19 7.24 -1.78
C PHE A 84 -6.95 6.51 -2.30
N ALA A 85 -6.74 5.24 -1.95
CA ALA A 85 -5.59 4.46 -2.42
C ALA A 85 -5.85 3.88 -3.81
N ALA A 86 -4.91 4.12 -4.73
CA ALA A 86 -5.04 3.73 -6.13
C ALA A 86 -4.72 2.24 -6.34
N THR A 87 -3.75 1.70 -5.62
CA THR A 87 -3.36 0.29 -5.76
C THR A 87 -4.19 -0.63 -4.87
N ALA A 88 -4.34 -1.89 -5.27
CA ALA A 88 -5.00 -2.90 -4.42
C ALA A 88 -4.22 -3.12 -3.10
N ALA A 89 -2.90 -3.04 -3.14
CA ALA A 89 -2.04 -3.15 -1.96
C ALA A 89 -2.24 -1.98 -0.99
N GLY A 90 -2.36 -0.74 -1.51
CA GLY A 90 -2.67 0.46 -0.73
C GLY A 90 -4.02 0.36 -0.04
N ARG A 91 -5.08 -0.03 -0.78
CA ARG A 91 -6.42 -0.25 -0.22
C ARG A 91 -6.41 -1.28 0.90
N ALA A 92 -5.76 -2.42 0.70
CA ALA A 92 -5.64 -3.45 1.71
C ALA A 92 -4.85 -2.98 2.94
N ALA A 93 -3.73 -2.29 2.74
CA ALA A 93 -2.92 -1.75 3.83
C ALA A 93 -3.72 -0.76 4.69
N CYS A 94 -4.49 0.14 4.07
CA CYS A 94 -5.36 1.09 4.76
C CYS A 94 -6.49 0.36 5.52
N ALA A 95 -7.19 -0.57 4.88
CA ALA A 95 -8.30 -1.31 5.49
C ALA A 95 -7.87 -2.15 6.70
N GLU A 96 -6.65 -2.67 6.69
CA GLU A 96 -6.06 -3.44 7.79
C GLU A 96 -5.41 -2.55 8.87
N GLY A 97 -5.45 -1.23 8.74
CA GLY A 97 -4.83 -0.29 9.68
C GLY A 97 -3.30 -0.23 9.61
N ARG A 98 -2.70 -0.76 8.53
CA ARG A 98 -1.24 -0.80 8.30
C ARG A 98 -0.68 0.49 7.68
N VAL A 99 -1.32 1.64 7.98
CA VAL A 99 -0.80 2.96 7.60
C VAL A 99 0.47 3.23 8.43
N PRO A 100 1.60 3.61 7.82
CA PRO A 100 2.85 3.83 8.55
C PRO A 100 2.70 4.97 9.56
N VAL A 101 3.14 4.70 10.79
CA VAL A 101 3.24 5.68 11.89
C VAL A 101 4.73 5.84 12.21
N GLY A 102 5.24 7.07 12.16
CA GLY A 102 6.64 7.36 12.38
C GLY A 102 7.11 6.96 13.79
N ARG A 103 8.25 6.28 13.84
CA ARG A 103 8.89 5.81 15.08
C ARG A 103 9.81 6.85 15.68
N SER A 104 10.20 7.85 14.90
CA SER A 104 10.88 9.06 15.36
C SER A 104 10.18 10.32 14.85
N ARG A 105 10.62 11.46 15.37
CA ARG A 105 10.16 12.77 14.90
C ARG A 105 10.50 12.96 13.43
N GLU A 106 11.72 12.64 13.02
CA GLU A 106 12.23 12.78 11.66
C GLU A 106 11.43 11.91 10.67
N GLU A 107 11.12 10.66 11.05
CA GLU A 107 10.26 9.80 10.22
C GLU A 107 8.86 10.40 10.04
N SER A 108 8.28 10.95 11.11
CA SER A 108 6.94 11.57 11.06
C SER A 108 6.96 12.85 10.22
N GLU A 109 8.01 13.66 10.33
CA GLU A 109 8.22 14.86 9.52
C GLU A 109 8.37 14.51 8.03
N ARG A 110 9.14 13.47 7.70
CA ARG A 110 9.25 12.95 6.34
C ARG A 110 7.89 12.52 5.79
N LEU A 111 7.06 11.83 6.58
CA LEU A 111 5.70 11.46 6.17
C LEU A 111 4.81 12.69 5.93
N LEU A 112 4.92 13.73 6.77
CA LEU A 112 4.20 15.00 6.59
C LEU A 112 4.66 15.75 5.33
N GLU A 113 5.95 15.73 5.01
CA GLU A 113 6.51 16.31 3.80
C GLU A 113 6.03 15.59 2.53
N GLN A 114 6.01 14.25 2.56
CA GLN A 114 5.41 13.45 1.49
C GLN A 114 3.94 13.82 1.26
N THR A 115 3.15 13.95 2.32
CA THR A 115 1.75 14.36 2.21
C THR A 115 1.62 15.79 1.67
N ALA A 116 2.46 16.73 2.11
CA ALA A 116 2.47 18.09 1.59
C ALA A 116 2.77 18.14 0.09
N ALA A 117 3.76 17.36 -0.36
CA ALA A 117 4.09 17.20 -1.76
C ALA A 117 2.94 16.57 -2.56
N ALA A 118 2.24 15.57 -2.01
CA ALA A 118 1.06 14.97 -2.63
C ALA A 118 -0.12 15.95 -2.75
N VAL A 119 -0.42 16.74 -1.71
CA VAL A 119 -1.44 17.80 -1.77
C VAL A 119 -1.10 18.83 -2.84
N ALA A 120 0.16 19.24 -2.90
CA ALA A 120 0.66 20.16 -3.92
C ALA A 120 0.49 19.62 -5.34
N LEU A 121 0.74 18.32 -5.55
CA LEU A 121 0.62 17.65 -6.83
C LEU A 121 -0.85 17.59 -7.29
N LEU A 122 -1.76 17.18 -6.40
CA LEU A 122 -3.19 17.02 -6.69
C LEU A 122 -3.91 18.35 -6.89
N SER A 123 -3.38 19.45 -6.34
CA SER A 123 -3.96 20.79 -6.48
C SER A 123 -3.57 21.48 -7.78
N SER A 124 -2.46 21.08 -8.40
CA SER A 124 -1.91 21.73 -9.59
C SER A 124 -2.22 20.97 -10.88
N LEU A 125 -2.40 19.64 -10.81
CA LEU A 125 -2.35 18.75 -11.98
C LEU A 125 -3.19 17.47 -11.79
N THR A 126 -3.10 16.58 -12.80
CA THR A 126 -3.70 15.24 -12.77
C THR A 126 -3.00 14.31 -11.76
N PRO A 127 -3.74 13.37 -11.15
CA PRO A 127 -3.17 12.37 -10.25
C PRO A 127 -2.18 11.45 -10.98
N LEU A 128 -1.24 10.86 -10.23
CA LEU A 128 -0.32 9.84 -10.77
C LEU A 128 -1.09 8.61 -11.24
N ASP A 129 -0.66 8.03 -12.36
CA ASP A 129 -1.30 6.84 -12.91
C ASP A 129 -0.66 5.56 -12.37
N PHE A 130 -1.29 4.97 -11.35
CA PHE A 130 -0.93 3.65 -10.83
C PHE A 130 -1.54 2.49 -11.63
N GLY A 131 -2.16 2.78 -12.79
CA GLY A 131 -2.76 1.83 -13.69
C GLY A 131 -1.81 0.69 -14.06
N GLY A 132 -2.25 -0.55 -13.82
CA GLY A 132 -1.47 -1.75 -14.15
C GLY A 132 -0.51 -2.22 -13.05
N VAL A 133 -0.35 -1.49 -11.94
CA VAL A 133 0.33 -1.99 -10.73
C VAL A 133 -0.56 -3.03 -10.05
N GLY A 134 -0.19 -4.31 -10.18
CA GLY A 134 -0.87 -5.43 -9.52
C GLY A 134 -0.11 -5.94 -8.29
N ASP A 135 -0.80 -6.67 -7.42
CA ASP A 135 -0.12 -7.43 -6.37
C ASP A 135 0.54 -8.69 -6.95
N VAL A 136 1.87 -8.69 -6.94
CA VAL A 136 2.71 -9.78 -7.45
C VAL A 136 3.31 -10.64 -6.34
N SER A 137 3.03 -10.32 -5.08
CA SER A 137 3.69 -10.92 -3.91
C SER A 137 3.51 -12.45 -3.87
N ALA A 138 2.28 -12.92 -4.11
CA ALA A 138 1.96 -14.34 -4.14
C ALA A 138 2.67 -15.08 -5.29
N VAL A 139 2.67 -14.48 -6.48
CA VAL A 139 3.29 -15.04 -7.69
C VAL A 139 4.80 -15.17 -7.53
N VAL A 140 5.46 -14.09 -7.08
CA VAL A 140 6.91 -14.07 -6.85
C VAL A 140 7.31 -15.05 -5.73
N ALA A 141 6.52 -15.15 -4.66
CA ALA A 141 6.76 -16.13 -3.62
C ALA A 141 6.61 -17.57 -4.12
N ALA A 142 5.66 -17.84 -5.01
CA ALA A 142 5.50 -19.15 -5.63
C ALA A 142 6.69 -19.52 -6.54
N ALA A 143 7.16 -18.58 -7.36
CA ALA A 143 8.36 -18.75 -8.17
C ALA A 143 9.59 -19.06 -7.31
N ALA A 144 9.75 -18.34 -6.20
CA ALA A 144 10.85 -18.57 -5.25
C ALA A 144 10.80 -19.95 -4.55
N ARG A 145 9.61 -20.57 -4.46
CA ARG A 145 9.44 -21.96 -4.00
C ARG A 145 9.64 -22.99 -5.11
N GLY A 146 10.01 -22.57 -6.32
CA GLY A 146 10.24 -23.45 -7.46
C GLY A 146 8.98 -23.81 -8.25
N ARG A 147 7.83 -23.15 -8.02
CA ARG A 147 6.64 -23.36 -8.84
C ARG A 147 6.83 -22.70 -10.21
N LEU A 148 6.67 -23.46 -11.28
CA LEU A 148 6.62 -22.93 -12.63
C LEU A 148 5.44 -21.97 -12.79
N LEU A 149 5.71 -20.76 -13.28
CA LEU A 149 4.68 -19.75 -13.51
C LEU A 149 4.05 -19.92 -14.89
N ALA A 150 2.75 -19.64 -14.98
CA ALA A 150 2.05 -19.54 -16.26
C ALA A 150 2.37 -18.22 -16.97
N VAL A 151 2.17 -18.16 -18.30
CA VAL A 151 2.40 -16.96 -19.12
C VAL A 151 1.72 -15.72 -18.51
N ARG A 152 0.44 -15.84 -18.13
CA ARG A 152 -0.32 -14.73 -17.53
C ARG A 152 0.28 -14.20 -16.23
N GLU A 153 0.81 -15.09 -15.40
CA GLU A 153 1.45 -14.70 -14.13
C GLU A 153 2.75 -13.92 -14.40
N ILE A 154 3.58 -14.40 -15.33
CA ILE A 154 4.84 -13.73 -15.72
C ILE A 154 4.55 -12.38 -16.36
N CYS A 155 3.60 -12.31 -17.29
CA CYS A 155 3.16 -11.04 -17.90
C CYS A 155 2.58 -10.07 -16.86
N GLY A 156 1.88 -10.58 -15.84
CA GLY A 156 1.38 -9.77 -14.71
C GLY A 156 2.51 -9.13 -13.90
N VAL A 157 3.59 -9.87 -13.64
CA VAL A 157 4.81 -9.32 -13.03
C VAL A 157 5.43 -8.25 -13.91
N GLY A 158 5.65 -8.54 -15.20
CA GLY A 158 6.21 -7.57 -16.15
C GLY A 158 5.38 -6.29 -16.26
N ARG A 159 4.05 -6.40 -16.31
CA ARG A 159 3.13 -5.26 -16.35
C ARG A 159 3.25 -4.39 -15.09
N SER A 160 3.30 -5.01 -13.91
CA SER A 160 3.39 -4.27 -12.64
C SER A 160 4.72 -3.55 -12.50
N LEU A 161 5.83 -4.17 -12.92
CA LEU A 161 7.15 -3.55 -12.93
C LEU A 161 7.24 -2.37 -13.92
N ARG A 162 6.65 -2.53 -15.12
CA ARG A 162 6.55 -1.45 -16.11
C ARG A 162 5.72 -0.28 -15.58
N ALA A 163 4.56 -0.57 -14.99
CA ALA A 163 3.69 0.45 -14.40
C ALA A 163 4.40 1.22 -13.27
N ALA A 164 5.13 0.50 -12.39
CA ALA A 164 5.94 1.13 -11.35
C ALA A 164 6.98 2.11 -11.91
N ARG A 165 7.63 1.76 -13.02
CA ARG A 165 8.55 2.65 -13.73
C ARG A 165 7.82 3.84 -14.35
N GLY A 166 6.67 3.62 -14.97
CA GLY A 166 5.85 4.69 -15.56
C GLY A 166 5.43 5.75 -14.54
N VAL A 167 5.05 5.33 -13.33
CA VAL A 167 4.74 6.25 -12.22
C VAL A 167 5.95 7.13 -11.87
N PHE A 168 7.15 6.54 -11.81
CA PHE A 168 8.38 7.28 -11.52
C PHE A 168 8.75 8.27 -12.64
N GLU A 169 8.63 7.86 -13.90
CA GLU A 169 8.89 8.71 -15.06
C GLU A 169 7.90 9.89 -15.12
N GLN A 170 6.62 9.64 -14.84
CA GLN A 170 5.61 10.70 -14.72
C GLN A 170 5.99 11.68 -13.60
N LEU A 171 6.34 11.18 -12.41
CA LEU A 171 6.70 12.03 -11.27
C LEU A 171 7.96 12.87 -11.54
N ASN A 172 8.99 12.30 -12.16
CA ASN A 172 10.20 13.04 -12.52
C ASN A 172 9.94 14.11 -13.58
N GLY A 173 9.13 13.80 -14.61
CA GLY A 173 8.75 14.79 -15.61
C GLY A 173 8.07 16.01 -14.96
N LEU A 174 7.20 15.78 -13.97
CA LEU A 174 6.55 16.84 -13.21
C LEU A 174 7.53 17.64 -12.31
N ALA A 175 8.53 16.98 -11.74
CA ALA A 175 9.58 17.63 -10.95
C ALA A 175 10.52 18.48 -11.82
N GLU A 176 10.76 18.08 -13.07
CA GLU A 176 11.57 18.84 -14.03
C GLU A 176 10.83 20.10 -14.54
N GLU A 177 9.52 20.02 -14.77
CA GLU A 177 8.69 21.17 -15.17
C GLU A 177 8.64 22.27 -14.09
N MET A 178 8.71 21.88 -12.82
CA MET A 178 8.61 22.78 -11.66
C MET A 178 9.81 22.57 -10.71
N PRO A 179 10.96 23.21 -10.96
CA PRO A 179 12.19 22.99 -10.20
C PRO A 179 12.24 23.70 -8.83
N ASP A 180 11.09 23.92 -8.20
CA ASP A 180 10.97 24.51 -6.86
C ASP A 180 11.20 23.50 -5.72
N GLY A 181 11.47 22.24 -6.07
CA GLY A 181 11.76 21.15 -5.14
C GLY A 181 10.54 20.61 -4.39
N ARG A 182 9.33 21.10 -4.70
CA ARG A 182 8.10 20.76 -3.96
C ARG A 182 7.73 19.27 -4.02
N TYR A 183 8.17 18.57 -5.07
CA TYR A 183 7.90 17.14 -5.28
C TYR A 183 9.04 16.22 -4.83
N SER A 184 10.18 16.79 -4.37
CA SER A 184 11.35 16.01 -3.92
C SER A 184 10.98 14.92 -2.91
N PRO A 185 10.15 15.17 -1.88
CA PRO A 185 9.81 14.13 -0.90
C PRO A 185 9.13 12.89 -1.51
N LEU A 186 8.43 13.04 -2.65
CA LEU A 186 7.83 11.93 -3.38
C LEU A 186 8.84 11.25 -4.30
N VAL A 187 9.68 12.02 -5.00
CA VAL A 187 10.75 11.50 -5.88
C VAL A 187 11.72 10.64 -5.07
N ASP A 188 12.10 11.10 -3.88
CA ASP A 188 13.02 10.42 -2.95
C ASP A 188 12.48 9.06 -2.46
N ILE A 189 11.18 8.77 -2.60
CA ILE A 189 10.61 7.45 -2.27
C ILE A 189 11.14 6.38 -3.23
N LEU A 190 11.19 6.72 -4.52
CA LEU A 190 11.56 5.82 -5.61
C LEU A 190 12.99 6.05 -6.12
N GLN A 191 13.69 7.05 -5.57
CA GLN A 191 15.10 7.28 -5.86
C GLN A 191 15.93 6.02 -5.56
N ASP A 192 16.90 5.74 -6.42
CA ASP A 192 17.80 4.58 -6.37
C ASP A 192 17.11 3.20 -6.42
N CYS A 193 15.83 3.14 -6.78
CA CYS A 193 15.14 1.88 -6.98
C CYS A 193 15.56 1.17 -8.27
N ASP A 194 15.76 -0.15 -8.20
CA ASP A 194 15.94 -0.99 -9.37
C ASP A 194 14.58 -1.35 -9.97
N PHE A 195 14.23 -0.73 -11.11
CA PHE A 195 13.00 -0.97 -11.86
C PHE A 195 13.02 -2.29 -12.67
N LEU A 196 14.12 -3.04 -12.62
CA LEU A 196 14.28 -4.33 -13.28
C LEU A 196 13.99 -4.27 -14.79
N THR A 197 14.40 -3.18 -15.45
CA THR A 197 14.13 -2.92 -16.88
C THR A 197 14.55 -4.10 -17.77
N GLU A 198 15.71 -4.71 -17.52
CA GLU A 198 16.18 -5.87 -18.28
C GLU A 198 15.23 -7.07 -18.16
N LEU A 199 14.69 -7.31 -16.96
CA LEU A 199 13.72 -8.40 -16.74
C LEU A 199 12.42 -8.11 -17.47
N VAL A 200 11.93 -6.87 -17.43
CA VAL A 200 10.71 -6.46 -18.14
C VAL A 200 10.89 -6.64 -19.64
N GLN A 201 12.00 -6.15 -20.21
CA GLN A 201 12.32 -6.29 -21.63
C GLN A 201 12.43 -7.77 -22.03
N MET A 202 13.06 -8.61 -21.20
CA MET A 202 13.15 -10.05 -21.45
C MET A 202 11.77 -10.72 -21.45
N ILE A 203 10.89 -10.36 -20.52
CA ILE A 203 9.52 -10.88 -20.45
C ILE A 203 8.73 -10.50 -21.72
N GLU A 204 8.80 -9.22 -22.12
CA GLU A 204 8.12 -8.72 -23.32
C GLU A 204 8.66 -9.31 -24.61
N PHE A 205 9.97 -9.55 -24.68
CA PHE A 205 10.60 -10.19 -25.81
C PHE A 205 10.14 -11.65 -25.96
N CYS A 206 10.00 -12.38 -24.86
CA CYS A 206 9.64 -13.80 -24.89
C CYS A 206 8.12 -14.06 -24.98
N LEU A 207 7.27 -13.17 -24.46
CA LEU A 207 5.84 -13.46 -24.22
C LEU A 207 4.91 -12.41 -24.84
N ASP A 208 3.81 -12.89 -25.43
CA ASP A 208 2.69 -12.05 -25.81
C ASP A 208 1.65 -11.99 -24.68
N SER A 209 1.45 -10.82 -24.11
CA SER A 209 0.52 -10.61 -23.00
C SER A 209 -0.96 -10.66 -23.41
N ASN A 210 -1.30 -10.40 -24.68
CA ASN A 210 -2.66 -10.40 -25.20
C ASN A 210 -3.10 -11.84 -25.54
N LEU A 211 -2.25 -12.56 -26.28
CA LEU A 211 -2.52 -13.94 -26.69
C LEU A 211 -2.17 -14.97 -25.61
N SER A 212 -1.51 -14.56 -24.53
CA SER A 212 -1.04 -15.45 -23.46
C SER A 212 -0.18 -16.61 -23.99
N MET A 213 0.74 -16.32 -24.91
CA MET A 213 1.59 -17.31 -25.57
C MET A 213 3.09 -16.96 -25.53
N VAL A 214 3.93 -17.98 -25.67
CA VAL A 214 5.37 -17.81 -25.89
C VAL A 214 5.62 -17.50 -27.36
N LEU A 215 6.42 -16.48 -27.65
CA LEU A 215 6.73 -16.01 -29.01
C LEU A 215 7.82 -16.87 -29.67
N ASP A 216 7.82 -16.94 -31.01
CA ASP A 216 8.83 -17.68 -31.79
C ASP A 216 10.25 -17.18 -31.48
N GLN A 217 10.41 -15.88 -31.22
CA GLN A 217 11.69 -15.23 -30.89
C GLN A 217 12.20 -15.54 -29.48
N ALA A 218 11.38 -16.14 -28.61
CA ALA A 218 11.77 -16.43 -27.23
C ALA A 218 12.95 -17.41 -27.13
N SER A 219 13.15 -18.24 -28.16
CA SER A 219 14.27 -19.15 -28.31
C SER A 219 14.44 -19.50 -29.79
N ASP A 220 15.67 -19.45 -30.31
CA ASP A 220 15.98 -19.86 -31.70
C ASP A 220 15.53 -21.30 -31.99
N LYS A 221 15.63 -22.17 -30.97
CA LYS A 221 15.16 -23.56 -31.04
C LYS A 221 13.64 -23.63 -31.19
N LEU A 222 12.88 -22.81 -30.46
CA LEU A 222 11.42 -22.76 -30.56
C LEU A 222 10.97 -22.27 -31.95
N GLY A 223 11.60 -21.20 -32.44
CA GLY A 223 11.34 -20.67 -33.78
C GLY A 223 11.61 -21.70 -34.88
N THR A 224 12.70 -22.47 -34.75
CA THR A 224 13.05 -23.55 -35.68
C THR A 224 12.02 -24.68 -35.65
N ILE A 225 11.66 -25.18 -34.45
CA ILE A 225 10.65 -26.23 -34.27
C ILE A 225 9.31 -25.80 -34.88
N ARG A 226 8.84 -24.58 -34.59
CA ARG A 226 7.57 -24.07 -35.12
C ARG A 226 7.59 -23.91 -36.64
N LYS A 227 8.72 -23.51 -37.23
CA LYS A 227 8.89 -23.45 -38.68
C LYS A 227 8.83 -24.84 -39.31
N GLU A 228 9.57 -25.81 -38.79
CA GLU A 228 9.55 -27.19 -39.25
C GLU A 228 8.15 -27.82 -39.12
N ARG A 229 7.47 -27.53 -38.01
CA ARG A 229 6.11 -28.01 -37.75
C ARG A 229 5.11 -27.44 -38.75
N ARG A 230 5.16 -26.14 -39.05
CA ARG A 230 4.33 -25.51 -40.10
C ARG A 230 4.55 -26.19 -41.45
N MET A 231 5.80 -26.37 -41.87
CA MET A 231 6.13 -27.05 -43.13
C MET A 231 5.63 -28.51 -43.16
N ASN A 232 5.79 -29.25 -42.06
CA ASN A 232 5.33 -30.63 -41.96
C ASN A 232 3.80 -30.73 -42.04
N ILE A 233 3.08 -29.82 -41.37
CA ILE A 233 1.62 -29.72 -41.44
C ILE A 233 1.15 -29.38 -42.85
N ASP A 234 1.77 -28.42 -43.54
CA ASP A 234 1.38 -28.04 -44.90
C ASP A 234 1.48 -29.23 -45.88
N VAL A 235 2.58 -29.99 -45.80
CA VAL A 235 2.78 -31.20 -46.60
C VAL A 235 1.77 -32.29 -46.24
N LEU A 236 1.52 -32.49 -44.95
CA LEU A 236 0.54 -33.48 -44.45
C LEU A 236 -0.88 -33.15 -44.88
N GLU A 237 -1.29 -31.88 -44.78
CA GLU A 237 -2.62 -31.42 -45.19
C GLU A 237 -2.82 -31.57 -46.70
N SER A 238 -1.81 -31.23 -47.51
CA SER A 238 -1.86 -31.43 -48.97
C SER A 238 -2.08 -32.90 -49.30
N LEU A 239 -1.28 -33.80 -48.70
CA LEU A 239 -1.38 -35.24 -48.94
C LEU A 239 -2.74 -35.80 -48.53
N LEU A 240 -3.25 -35.41 -47.36
CA LEU A 240 -4.54 -35.87 -46.86
C LEU A 240 -5.71 -35.29 -47.66
N ARG A 241 -5.60 -34.05 -48.14
CA ARG A 241 -6.61 -33.44 -49.02
C ARG A 241 -6.68 -34.18 -50.36
N ASP A 242 -5.53 -34.54 -50.93
CA ASP A 242 -5.47 -35.34 -52.17
C ASP A 242 -6.04 -36.75 -51.97
N ALA A 243 -5.66 -37.42 -50.88
CA ALA A 243 -6.20 -38.73 -50.53
C ALA A 243 -7.73 -38.68 -50.32
N SER A 244 -8.21 -37.68 -49.58
CA SER A 244 -9.63 -37.45 -49.32
C SER A 244 -10.42 -37.21 -50.61
N THR A 245 -9.85 -36.45 -51.55
CA THR A 245 -10.47 -36.18 -52.86
C THR A 245 -10.57 -37.45 -53.70
N LYS A 246 -9.54 -38.30 -53.71
CA LYS A 246 -9.57 -39.60 -54.41
C LYS A 246 -10.62 -40.56 -53.82
N ILE A 247 -10.73 -40.60 -52.48
CA ILE A 247 -11.74 -41.41 -51.77
C ILE A 247 -13.15 -40.93 -52.12
N PHE A 248 -13.36 -39.60 -52.16
CA PHE A 248 -14.64 -39.01 -52.55
C PHE A 248 -15.03 -39.35 -53.99
N GLN A 249 -14.12 -39.20 -54.95
CA GLN A 249 -14.35 -39.56 -56.36
C GLN A 249 -14.69 -41.04 -56.55
N ALA A 250 -14.16 -41.91 -55.69
CA ALA A 250 -14.45 -43.34 -55.68
C ALA A 250 -15.72 -43.72 -54.86
N GLY A 251 -16.51 -42.74 -54.40
CA GLY A 251 -17.75 -42.98 -53.64
C GLY A 251 -17.53 -43.42 -52.19
N GLY A 252 -16.29 -43.38 -51.70
CA GLY A 252 -15.90 -43.83 -50.37
C GLY A 252 -16.30 -42.89 -49.23
N VAL A 253 -16.74 -41.67 -49.52
CA VAL A 253 -17.22 -40.70 -48.53
C VAL A 253 -18.21 -39.72 -49.19
N ASP A 254 -19.11 -39.10 -48.42
CA ASP A 254 -20.14 -38.19 -48.97
C ASP A 254 -19.59 -36.79 -49.31
N SER A 255 -18.50 -36.37 -48.65
CA SER A 255 -17.75 -35.15 -48.93
C SER A 255 -16.31 -35.31 -48.44
N PRO A 256 -15.29 -34.74 -49.12
CA PRO A 256 -13.90 -34.82 -48.67
C PRO A 256 -13.77 -34.44 -47.19
N LEU A 257 -13.31 -35.38 -46.36
CA LEU A 257 -13.24 -35.22 -44.91
C LEU A 257 -11.83 -35.52 -44.41
N VAL A 258 -11.09 -34.45 -44.12
CA VAL A 258 -9.83 -34.50 -43.35
C VAL A 258 -10.15 -34.07 -41.93
N THR A 259 -9.71 -34.84 -40.93
CA THR A 259 -9.98 -34.51 -39.53
C THR A 259 -8.88 -35.04 -38.62
N LYS A 260 -8.85 -34.55 -37.37
CA LYS A 260 -7.91 -35.01 -36.35
C LYS A 260 -8.58 -36.02 -35.41
N ARG A 261 -7.98 -37.19 -35.21
CA ARG A 261 -8.41 -38.23 -34.28
C ARG A 261 -7.23 -38.70 -33.45
N ARG A 262 -7.40 -38.74 -32.12
CA ARG A 262 -6.33 -39.13 -31.17
C ARG A 262 -5.01 -38.38 -31.44
N SER A 263 -5.11 -37.08 -31.71
CA SER A 263 -4.00 -36.19 -32.06
C SER A 263 -3.30 -36.46 -33.41
N ARG A 264 -3.81 -37.34 -34.26
CA ARG A 264 -3.28 -37.64 -35.60
C ARG A 264 -4.25 -37.18 -36.69
N MET A 265 -3.73 -36.67 -37.80
CA MET A 265 -4.55 -36.27 -38.94
C MET A 265 -4.90 -37.49 -39.80
N CYS A 266 -6.15 -37.56 -40.25
CA CYS A 266 -6.69 -38.74 -40.93
C CYS A 266 -7.82 -38.36 -41.89
N VAL A 267 -8.18 -39.31 -42.75
CA VAL A 267 -9.29 -39.21 -43.69
C VAL A 267 -10.46 -40.08 -43.26
N GLY A 268 -11.68 -39.64 -43.54
CA GLY A 268 -12.90 -40.42 -43.35
C GLY A 268 -13.20 -41.34 -44.53
N VAL A 269 -13.58 -42.59 -44.27
CA VAL A 269 -13.96 -43.58 -45.29
C VAL A 269 -15.15 -44.40 -44.79
N LYS A 270 -16.17 -44.61 -45.63
CA LYS A 270 -17.30 -45.49 -45.34
C LYS A 270 -16.82 -46.91 -45.05
N ALA A 271 -17.48 -47.59 -44.11
CA ALA A 271 -17.14 -48.95 -43.70
C ALA A 271 -17.05 -49.95 -44.87
N SER A 272 -17.91 -49.78 -45.88
CA SER A 272 -17.95 -50.58 -47.11
C SER A 272 -16.75 -50.35 -48.04
N HIS A 273 -16.07 -49.22 -47.91
CA HIS A 273 -15.05 -48.76 -48.87
C HIS A 273 -13.64 -48.62 -48.23
N LYS A 274 -13.38 -49.27 -47.09
CA LYS A 274 -12.07 -49.25 -46.40
C LYS A 274 -10.88 -49.60 -47.31
N HIS A 275 -11.10 -50.45 -48.30
CA HIS A 275 -10.08 -50.89 -49.26
C HIS A 275 -9.51 -49.74 -50.10
N LEU A 276 -10.21 -48.61 -50.20
CA LEU A 276 -9.73 -47.40 -50.90
C LEU A 276 -8.54 -46.71 -50.21
N VAL A 277 -8.21 -47.08 -48.97
CA VAL A 277 -7.01 -46.62 -48.25
C VAL A 277 -6.11 -47.83 -47.96
N PRO A 278 -5.40 -48.34 -48.98
CA PRO A 278 -4.61 -49.56 -48.84
C PRO A 278 -3.46 -49.35 -47.84
N GLY A 279 -3.32 -50.29 -46.90
CA GLY A 279 -2.32 -50.19 -45.83
C GLY A 279 -2.55 -49.05 -44.83
N GLY A 280 -3.74 -48.42 -44.86
CA GLY A 280 -4.10 -47.38 -43.91
C GLY A 280 -4.39 -47.92 -42.51
N ILE A 281 -4.00 -47.15 -41.50
CA ILE A 281 -4.18 -47.51 -40.09
C ILE A 281 -5.52 -46.95 -39.61
N VAL A 282 -6.37 -47.80 -39.04
CA VAL A 282 -7.65 -47.36 -38.46
C VAL A 282 -7.39 -46.69 -37.10
N LEU A 283 -7.76 -45.42 -36.95
CA LEU A 283 -7.60 -44.67 -35.71
C LEU A 283 -8.85 -44.73 -34.81
N SER A 284 -10.03 -44.64 -35.43
CA SER A 284 -11.33 -44.67 -34.76
C SER A 284 -12.47 -44.93 -35.76
N SER A 285 -13.66 -45.24 -35.26
CA SER A 285 -14.91 -45.32 -36.04
C SER A 285 -15.92 -44.29 -35.53
N SER A 286 -16.89 -43.91 -36.37
CA SER A 286 -18.04 -43.12 -35.96
C SER A 286 -18.90 -43.89 -34.94
N GLY A 287 -19.70 -43.16 -34.13
CA GLY A 287 -20.61 -43.79 -33.15
C GLY A 287 -21.63 -44.74 -33.78
N SER A 288 -22.01 -44.50 -35.04
CA SER A 288 -22.86 -45.38 -35.84
C SER A 288 -22.12 -46.54 -36.54
N GLY A 289 -20.78 -46.57 -36.48
CA GLY A 289 -19.95 -47.53 -37.20
C GLY A 289 -19.88 -47.34 -38.73
N ALA A 290 -20.62 -46.37 -39.29
CA ALA A 290 -20.72 -46.16 -40.73
C ALA A 290 -19.44 -45.60 -41.38
N THR A 291 -18.64 -44.82 -40.63
CA THR A 291 -17.43 -44.16 -41.14
C THR A 291 -16.23 -44.52 -40.28
N TYR A 292 -15.14 -44.92 -40.91
CA TYR A 292 -13.84 -45.16 -40.30
C TYR A 292 -12.92 -43.99 -40.57
N PHE A 293 -12.19 -43.57 -39.54
CA PHE A 293 -11.15 -42.56 -39.65
C PHE A 293 -9.80 -43.26 -39.76
N MET A 294 -9.20 -43.16 -40.95
CA MET A 294 -8.00 -43.91 -41.32
C MET A 294 -6.85 -42.98 -41.67
N GLU A 295 -5.66 -43.34 -41.23
CA GLU A 295 -4.40 -42.70 -41.56
C GLU A 295 -3.76 -43.40 -42.76
N PRO A 296 -3.61 -42.74 -43.92
CA PRO A 296 -2.94 -43.33 -45.08
C PRO A 296 -1.47 -43.65 -44.79
N ARG A 297 -0.94 -44.70 -45.43
CA ARG A 297 0.46 -45.14 -45.25
C ARG A 297 1.47 -44.02 -45.46
N ASP A 298 1.27 -43.20 -46.49
CA ASP A 298 2.18 -42.10 -46.84
C ASP A 298 2.12 -40.94 -45.83
N ALA A 299 1.04 -40.84 -45.05
CA ALA A 299 0.87 -39.85 -43.99
C ALA A 299 1.50 -40.28 -42.66
N VAL A 300 1.86 -41.58 -42.49
CA VAL A 300 2.31 -42.13 -41.20
C VAL A 300 3.57 -41.45 -40.67
N GLN A 301 4.55 -41.22 -41.55
CA GLN A 301 5.79 -40.55 -41.17
C GLN A 301 5.55 -39.10 -40.77
N LEU A 302 4.79 -38.35 -41.58
CA LEU A 302 4.45 -36.94 -41.31
C LEU A 302 3.65 -36.76 -40.02
N ASN A 303 2.72 -37.65 -39.72
CA ASN A 303 1.98 -37.65 -38.45
C ASN A 303 2.89 -37.96 -37.25
N ASN A 304 3.81 -38.92 -37.37
CA ASN A 304 4.78 -39.21 -36.31
C ASN A 304 5.70 -38.01 -36.06
N THR A 305 6.18 -37.36 -37.12
CA THR A 305 6.95 -36.12 -37.05
C THR A 305 6.15 -35.00 -36.39
N GLU A 306 4.87 -34.82 -36.74
CA GLU A 306 3.99 -33.82 -36.11
C GLU A 306 3.84 -34.06 -34.59
N VAL A 307 3.64 -35.32 -34.17
CA VAL A 307 3.54 -35.65 -32.74
C VAL A 307 4.85 -35.35 -32.02
N LYS A 308 6.00 -35.66 -32.63
CA LYS A 308 7.32 -35.36 -32.08
C LYS A 308 7.52 -33.84 -31.97
N LEU A 309 7.35 -33.09 -33.06
CA LEU A 309 7.53 -31.64 -33.10
C LEU A 309 6.60 -30.92 -32.13
N ALA A 310 5.33 -31.36 -32.00
CA ALA A 310 4.41 -30.81 -31.03
C ALA A 310 4.82 -31.11 -29.57
N GLY A 311 5.50 -32.23 -29.32
CA GLY A 311 6.10 -32.54 -28.02
C GLY A 311 7.32 -31.67 -27.74
N ASP A 312 8.21 -31.54 -28.71
CA ASP A 312 9.42 -30.73 -28.64
C ASP A 312 9.09 -29.23 -28.46
N GLU A 313 8.07 -28.73 -29.16
CA GLU A 313 7.55 -27.36 -29.00
C GLU A 313 7.11 -27.10 -27.56
N ARG A 314 6.26 -27.98 -26.99
CA ARG A 314 5.80 -27.84 -25.59
C ARG A 314 6.96 -27.91 -24.60
N ALA A 315 7.93 -28.80 -24.82
CA ALA A 315 9.09 -28.92 -23.94
C ALA A 315 9.93 -27.63 -23.95
N GLU A 316 10.11 -27.04 -25.13
CA GLU A 316 10.84 -25.78 -25.29
C GLU A 316 10.06 -24.59 -24.70
N GLU A 317 8.73 -24.51 -24.87
CA GLU A 317 7.90 -23.50 -24.20
C GLU A 317 8.03 -23.57 -22.67
N LEU A 318 7.98 -24.78 -22.10
CA LEU A 318 8.18 -24.97 -20.66
C LEU A 318 9.59 -24.58 -20.21
N ALA A 319 10.61 -24.80 -21.06
CA ALA A 319 11.98 -24.39 -20.77
C ALA A 319 12.11 -22.85 -20.72
N VAL A 320 11.49 -22.13 -21.67
CA VAL A 320 11.43 -20.65 -21.67
C VAL A 320 10.71 -20.14 -20.42
N LEU A 321 9.56 -20.72 -20.08
CA LEU A 321 8.82 -20.33 -18.86
C LEU A 321 9.63 -20.61 -17.59
N GLY A 322 10.38 -21.71 -17.56
CA GLY A 322 11.28 -22.07 -16.46
C GLY A 322 12.40 -21.05 -16.28
N LEU A 323 13.01 -20.60 -17.38
CA LEU A 323 14.04 -19.57 -17.38
C LEU A 323 13.50 -18.24 -16.80
N LEU A 324 12.37 -17.76 -17.31
CA LEU A 324 11.74 -16.52 -16.83
C LEU A 324 11.30 -16.62 -15.37
N THR A 325 10.73 -17.77 -14.97
CA THR A 325 10.36 -18.05 -13.58
C THR A 325 11.58 -17.97 -12.66
N SER A 326 12.70 -18.59 -13.06
CA SER A 326 13.94 -18.57 -12.30
C SER A 326 14.50 -17.14 -12.15
N ARG A 327 14.43 -16.33 -13.22
CA ARG A 327 14.86 -14.93 -13.17
C ARG A 327 13.99 -14.08 -12.24
N ILE A 328 12.67 -14.26 -12.27
CA ILE A 328 11.74 -13.61 -11.32
C ILE A 328 12.06 -14.04 -9.89
N ALA A 329 12.28 -15.33 -9.64
CA ALA A 329 12.63 -15.86 -8.33
C ALA A 329 13.94 -15.26 -7.79
N GLY A 330 14.98 -15.18 -8.63
CA GLY A 330 16.27 -14.58 -8.28
C GLY A 330 16.17 -13.08 -7.97
N SER A 331 15.23 -12.38 -8.60
CA SER A 331 14.98 -10.95 -8.39
C SER A 331 13.95 -10.64 -7.28
N ARG A 332 13.50 -11.64 -6.50
CA ARG A 332 12.44 -11.49 -5.49
C ARG A 332 12.65 -10.32 -4.53
N LEU A 333 13.86 -10.14 -3.99
CA LEU A 333 14.12 -9.09 -3.00
C LEU A 333 13.98 -7.70 -3.61
N LYS A 334 14.47 -7.51 -4.84
CA LYS A 334 14.37 -6.27 -5.60
C LYS A 334 12.92 -5.95 -5.96
N ILE A 335 12.18 -6.94 -6.47
CA ILE A 335 10.75 -6.78 -6.79
C ILE A 335 9.97 -6.39 -5.52
N ARG A 336 10.19 -7.08 -4.40
CA ARG A 336 9.52 -6.77 -3.15
C ARG A 336 9.86 -5.37 -2.64
N HIS A 337 11.11 -4.94 -2.77
CA HIS A 337 11.54 -3.61 -2.38
C HIS A 337 10.84 -2.54 -3.23
N LEU A 338 10.86 -2.67 -4.55
CA LEU A 338 10.20 -1.74 -5.47
C LEU A 338 8.69 -1.67 -5.21
N MET A 339 8.00 -2.82 -5.09
CA MET A 339 6.56 -2.83 -4.77
C MET A 339 6.25 -2.19 -3.42
N GLY A 340 7.16 -2.35 -2.43
CA GLY A 340 7.04 -1.65 -1.15
C GLY A 340 7.19 -0.13 -1.26
N LYS A 341 8.06 0.35 -2.16
CA LYS A 341 8.21 1.79 -2.44
C LYS A 341 7.03 2.37 -3.22
N ILE A 342 6.48 1.61 -4.16
CA ILE A 342 5.23 1.99 -4.84
C ILE A 342 4.07 2.07 -3.85
N LEU A 343 4.00 1.15 -2.88
CA LEU A 343 3.03 1.24 -1.80
C LEU A 343 3.25 2.49 -0.92
N GLU A 344 4.49 2.82 -0.57
CA GLU A 344 4.82 4.05 0.18
C GLU A 344 4.34 5.31 -0.57
N LEU A 345 4.55 5.36 -1.89
CA LEU A 345 4.10 6.45 -2.74
C LEU A 345 2.57 6.52 -2.87
N ASP A 346 1.91 5.40 -3.12
CA ASP A 346 0.43 5.32 -3.19
C ASP A 346 -0.20 5.82 -1.89
N LEU A 347 0.33 5.39 -0.73
CA LEU A 347 -0.16 5.86 0.57
C LEU A 347 0.09 7.37 0.77
N ALA A 348 1.21 7.93 0.30
CA ALA A 348 1.44 9.37 0.35
C ALA A 348 0.40 10.14 -0.50
N CYS A 349 0.12 9.67 -1.72
CA CYS A 349 -0.92 10.21 -2.57
C CYS A 349 -2.32 10.10 -1.92
N ALA A 350 -2.64 8.95 -1.32
CA ALA A 350 -3.89 8.74 -0.60
C ALA A 350 -4.04 9.72 0.57
N ARG A 351 -2.98 9.95 1.36
CA ARG A 351 -2.97 10.94 2.44
C ARG A 351 -3.21 12.36 1.91
N GLY A 352 -2.63 12.70 0.77
CA GLY A 352 -2.83 14.00 0.12
C GLY A 352 -4.28 14.21 -0.34
N SER A 353 -4.85 13.21 -1.02
CA SER A 353 -6.26 13.23 -1.44
C SER A 353 -7.20 13.31 -0.24
N TYR A 354 -6.92 12.53 0.81
CA TYR A 354 -7.67 12.58 2.06
C TYR A 354 -7.62 13.96 2.69
N ALA A 355 -6.43 14.55 2.79
CA ALA A 355 -6.24 15.91 3.31
C ALA A 355 -7.07 16.94 2.54
N LEU A 356 -7.08 16.90 1.21
CA LEU A 356 -7.92 17.78 0.39
C LEU A 356 -9.41 17.53 0.67
N GLN A 357 -9.83 16.27 0.74
CA GLN A 357 -11.22 15.92 1.00
C GLN A 357 -11.71 16.52 2.33
N ILE A 358 -10.94 16.41 3.41
CA ILE A 358 -11.36 16.87 4.74
C ILE A 358 -11.03 18.34 5.02
N ASN A 359 -10.50 19.10 4.04
CA ASN A 359 -9.91 20.43 4.27
C ASN A 359 -8.86 20.42 5.40
N GLY A 360 -8.04 19.35 5.40
CA GLY A 360 -7.02 19.12 6.39
C GLY A 360 -5.86 20.10 6.25
N VAL A 361 -5.36 20.58 7.37
CA VAL A 361 -4.18 21.44 7.44
C VAL A 361 -2.97 20.67 7.95
N ARG A 362 -1.77 21.05 7.49
CA ARG A 362 -0.52 20.40 7.87
C ARG A 362 -0.21 20.67 9.36
N PRO A 363 -0.08 19.65 10.21
CA PRO A 363 0.46 19.83 11.54
C PRO A 363 1.96 20.08 11.54
N ALA A 364 2.44 20.74 12.58
CA ALA A 364 3.85 20.89 12.90
C ALA A 364 4.14 20.34 14.31
N PHE A 365 5.32 19.74 14.50
CA PHE A 365 5.74 19.34 15.82
C PHE A 365 6.29 20.54 16.60
N SER A 366 5.84 20.72 17.83
CA SER A 366 6.32 21.78 18.71
C SER A 366 7.74 21.48 19.19
N ASP A 367 8.67 22.43 19.02
CA ASP A 367 9.99 22.35 19.64
C ASP A 367 9.89 22.62 21.14
N ARG A 368 10.41 21.72 21.97
CA ARG A 368 10.55 21.98 23.42
C ARG A 368 11.60 23.05 23.72
N ASP A 369 12.60 23.21 22.85
CA ASP A 369 13.81 23.99 23.13
C ASP A 369 13.85 25.38 22.46
N ASN A 370 12.91 25.68 21.56
CA ASN A 370 12.97 26.88 20.71
C ASN A 370 11.84 27.87 21.02
N SER A 371 11.82 28.39 22.24
CA SER A 371 10.94 29.50 22.63
C SER A 371 11.49 30.83 22.10
N THR A 372 11.42 31.08 20.80
CA THR A 372 11.61 32.44 20.29
C THR A 372 10.37 33.28 20.60
N GLN A 373 10.59 34.35 21.37
CA GLN A 373 9.61 35.10 22.17
C GLN A 373 8.54 35.93 21.40
N LEU A 374 8.28 35.69 20.11
CA LEU A 374 7.40 36.59 19.32
C LEU A 374 6.02 36.05 18.91
N ASP A 375 5.69 34.78 19.15
CA ASP A 375 4.41 34.19 18.75
C ASP A 375 3.66 33.62 19.99
N PRO A 376 2.43 34.08 20.31
CA PRO A 376 1.63 33.55 21.44
C PRO A 376 1.40 32.05 21.39
N SER A 377 1.44 31.45 20.18
CA SER A 377 1.34 30.00 19.98
C SER A 377 2.59 29.23 20.48
N SER A 378 3.75 29.88 20.58
CA SER A 378 5.00 29.29 21.06
C SER A 378 5.05 29.08 22.58
N ALA A 379 4.10 29.65 23.31
CA ALA A 379 3.92 29.41 24.75
C ALA A 379 3.12 28.12 25.06
N CYS A 380 2.60 27.46 24.02
CA CYS A 380 1.77 26.26 24.14
C CYS A 380 2.46 25.04 23.52
N SER A 381 2.47 23.93 24.25
CA SER A 381 2.96 22.64 23.75
C SER A 381 1.95 22.03 22.79
N VAL A 382 0.65 22.24 23.03
CA VAL A 382 -0.44 21.92 22.09
C VAL A 382 -1.16 23.21 21.72
N PHE A 383 -1.25 23.50 20.43
CA PHE A 383 -1.98 24.63 19.88
C PHE A 383 -2.74 24.18 18.64
N ILE A 384 -4.04 23.93 18.77
CA ILE A 384 -4.91 23.50 17.69
C ILE A 384 -6.17 24.35 17.75
N GLU A 385 -6.53 24.99 16.64
CA GLU A 385 -7.72 25.83 16.55
C GLU A 385 -8.75 25.20 15.64
N GLY A 386 -10.01 25.17 16.09
CA GLY A 386 -11.15 24.67 15.35
C GLY A 386 -10.97 23.27 14.78
N ILE A 387 -10.38 22.34 15.53
CA ILE A 387 -10.31 20.95 15.09
C ILE A 387 -11.70 20.31 15.11
N GLN A 388 -12.00 19.53 14.08
CA GLN A 388 -13.18 18.67 14.02
C GLN A 388 -12.74 17.21 14.15
N HIS A 389 -13.55 16.41 14.83
CA HIS A 389 -13.28 14.97 14.91
C HIS A 389 -13.41 14.34 13.51
N PRO A 390 -12.34 13.75 12.93
CA PRO A 390 -12.33 13.30 11.54
C PRO A 390 -13.47 12.32 11.21
N LEU A 391 -13.73 11.36 12.10
CA LEU A 391 -14.79 10.36 11.90
C LEU A 391 -16.21 10.91 12.02
N LEU A 392 -16.43 12.00 12.76
CA LEU A 392 -17.74 12.64 12.86
C LEU A 392 -18.01 13.50 11.64
N LEU A 393 -17.01 14.26 11.19
CA LEU A 393 -17.12 15.15 10.03
C LEU A 393 -17.64 14.42 8.79
N GLU A 394 -17.18 13.20 8.56
CA GLU A 394 -17.56 12.44 7.37
C GLU A 394 -18.95 11.81 7.45
N GLN A 395 -19.43 11.45 8.64
CA GLN A 395 -20.79 10.94 8.82
C GLN A 395 -21.82 12.00 8.38
N PHE A 396 -21.56 13.26 8.75
CA PHE A 396 -22.41 14.37 8.35
C PHE A 396 -22.29 14.72 6.86
N ARG A 397 -21.12 14.55 6.25
CA ARG A 397 -20.96 14.75 4.80
C ARG A 397 -21.59 13.63 3.96
N GLY A 398 -21.71 12.42 4.50
CA GLY A 398 -22.44 11.32 3.86
C GLY A 398 -23.95 11.57 3.77
N ILE A 399 -24.51 12.32 4.72
CA ILE A 399 -25.93 12.71 4.74
C ILE A 399 -26.26 13.78 3.68
N VAL A 400 -25.27 14.61 3.29
CA VAL A 400 -25.46 15.75 2.36
C VAL A 400 -25.23 15.36 0.87
N LYS A 401 -24.98 14.08 0.56
CA LYS A 401 -24.94 13.59 -0.83
C LYS A 401 -26.32 13.21 -1.35
N GLU A 402 -27.12 14.23 -1.68
CA GLU A 402 -27.97 14.38 -2.89
C GLU A 402 -28.89 15.60 -2.71
N PRO A 403 -28.84 16.58 -3.65
CA PRO A 403 -30.06 17.26 -4.05
C PRO A 403 -30.18 17.22 -5.58
N ASP A 404 -30.46 16.05 -6.13
CA ASP A 404 -30.99 15.91 -7.49
C ASP A 404 -32.47 15.47 -7.41
N ALA A 405 -33.35 16.38 -6.98
CA ALA A 405 -34.76 16.41 -7.38
C ALA A 405 -35.46 17.68 -6.90
N GLU A 406 -35.78 18.53 -7.86
CA GLU A 406 -36.91 19.47 -7.89
C GLU A 406 -36.97 20.62 -6.88
N VAL A 407 -36.96 21.82 -7.46
CA VAL A 407 -37.24 23.12 -6.84
C VAL A 407 -38.65 23.11 -6.23
N GLY A 408 -38.71 22.88 -4.92
CA GLY A 408 -39.85 23.21 -4.07
C GLY A 408 -39.43 24.23 -3.03
N ASN A 409 -39.95 25.46 -3.13
CA ASN A 409 -39.77 26.49 -2.11
C ASN A 409 -40.36 26.03 -0.77
N GLY A 410 -39.52 25.53 0.13
CA GLY A 410 -39.86 25.14 1.49
C GLY A 410 -38.64 25.27 2.40
N GLN A 411 -38.65 26.32 3.23
CA GLN A 411 -37.89 26.53 4.48
C GLN A 411 -36.65 25.65 4.72
N LEU A 412 -35.50 26.18 4.34
CA LEU A 412 -34.16 25.69 4.62
C LEU A 412 -33.59 26.50 5.79
N SER A 413 -34.07 26.20 7.01
CA SER A 413 -33.63 26.93 8.21
C SER A 413 -33.30 26.09 9.46
N ASP A 414 -33.42 24.76 9.47
CA ASP A 414 -33.10 23.95 10.66
C ASP A 414 -32.00 22.88 10.48
N GLU A 415 -31.52 22.60 9.26
CA GLU A 415 -30.52 21.54 9.01
C GLU A 415 -29.05 21.99 9.15
N VAL A 416 -28.80 23.29 9.36
CA VAL A 416 -27.43 23.85 9.54
C VAL A 416 -26.84 23.51 10.93
N SER A 417 -27.65 22.96 11.84
CA SER A 417 -27.24 22.61 13.22
C SER A 417 -26.56 21.23 13.37
N ALA A 418 -26.23 20.55 12.26
CA ALA A 418 -25.72 19.18 12.27
C ALA A 418 -24.20 19.05 12.05
N MET A 419 -23.42 20.13 11.96
CA MET A 419 -21.96 20.02 11.79
C MET A 419 -21.24 19.76 13.12
N PRO A 420 -20.18 18.92 13.16
CA PRO A 420 -19.41 18.71 14.38
C PRO A 420 -18.86 20.02 14.92
N VAL A 421 -19.05 20.26 16.21
CA VAL A 421 -18.60 21.47 16.90
C VAL A 421 -17.09 21.61 16.78
N LEU A 422 -16.66 22.82 16.37
CA LEU A 422 -15.24 23.18 16.31
C LEU A 422 -14.65 23.25 17.72
N LEU A 423 -13.49 22.61 17.91
CA LEU A 423 -12.83 22.54 19.20
C LEU A 423 -11.47 23.25 19.16
N ASP A 424 -11.23 24.15 20.12
CA ASP A 424 -9.93 24.78 20.32
C ASP A 424 -9.19 24.06 21.45
N MET A 425 -7.94 23.64 21.21
CA MET A 425 -7.09 22.99 22.19
C MET A 425 -5.81 23.81 22.37
N ARG A 426 -5.64 24.37 23.58
CA ARG A 426 -4.44 25.14 23.95
C ARG A 426 -3.90 24.64 25.27
N VAL A 427 -2.75 23.99 25.25
CA VAL A 427 -2.05 23.46 26.43
C VAL A 427 -0.72 24.18 26.56
N LYS A 428 -0.49 24.85 27.69
CA LYS A 428 0.75 25.59 27.95
C LYS A 428 1.95 24.64 28.03
N ASN A 429 3.13 25.15 27.69
CA ASN A 429 4.39 24.45 27.95
C ASN A 429 4.48 23.99 29.42
N ASP A 430 5.20 22.90 29.67
CA ASP A 430 5.37 22.25 30.98
C ASP A 430 4.10 21.71 31.67
N THR A 431 2.93 21.83 31.04
CA THR A 431 1.70 21.24 31.57
C THR A 431 1.76 19.72 31.48
N ARG A 432 1.68 19.05 32.63
CA ARG A 432 1.72 17.57 32.71
C ARG A 432 0.34 16.93 32.77
N ILE A 433 -0.65 17.64 33.31
CA ILE A 433 -1.99 17.11 33.55
C ILE A 433 -3.00 18.18 33.13
N VAL A 434 -3.96 17.78 32.30
CA VAL A 434 -5.13 18.58 31.93
C VAL A 434 -6.37 17.82 32.41
N VAL A 435 -7.22 18.47 33.20
CA VAL A 435 -8.46 17.88 33.70
C VAL A 435 -9.63 18.43 32.90
N ILE A 436 -10.37 17.56 32.21
CA ILE A 436 -11.59 17.91 31.48
C ILE A 436 -12.79 17.50 32.33
N SER A 437 -13.63 18.46 32.72
CA SER A 437 -14.84 18.22 33.52
C SER A 437 -16.09 18.71 32.78
N GLY A 438 -17.25 18.14 33.10
CA GLY A 438 -18.51 18.43 32.42
C GLY A 438 -19.49 17.25 32.50
N PRO A 439 -20.73 17.38 32.01
CA PRO A 439 -21.70 16.27 31.95
C PRO A 439 -21.23 15.14 31.02
N ASN A 440 -21.74 13.92 31.18
CA ASN A 440 -21.29 12.74 30.41
C ASN A 440 -21.49 12.90 28.91
N THR A 441 -22.58 13.53 28.48
CA THR A 441 -22.88 13.86 27.08
C THR A 441 -22.22 15.16 26.58
N GLY A 442 -21.38 15.79 27.41
CA GLY A 442 -20.73 17.08 27.08
C GLY A 442 -19.51 16.97 26.16
N GLY A 443 -19.35 15.86 25.43
CA GLY A 443 -18.26 15.69 24.46
C GLY A 443 -16.87 15.40 25.04
N LYS A 444 -16.72 15.16 26.35
CA LYS A 444 -15.42 14.92 27.01
C LYS A 444 -14.60 13.82 26.32
N THR A 445 -15.23 12.66 26.09
CA THR A 445 -14.61 11.51 25.41
C THR A 445 -14.23 11.86 23.98
N ALA A 446 -15.10 12.57 23.24
CA ALA A 446 -14.83 13.00 21.89
C ALA A 446 -13.64 13.99 21.84
N THR A 447 -13.52 14.91 22.79
CA THR A 447 -12.36 15.81 22.94
C THR A 447 -11.06 15.03 23.13
N MET A 448 -11.03 14.05 24.04
CA MET A 448 -9.84 13.22 24.26
C MET A 448 -9.47 12.38 23.04
N LYS A 449 -10.45 11.73 22.40
CA LYS A 449 -10.24 10.97 21.16
C LYS A 449 -9.73 11.85 20.03
N THR A 450 -10.25 13.07 19.90
CA THR A 450 -9.80 14.04 18.89
C THR A 450 -8.32 14.38 19.08
N LEU A 451 -7.87 14.63 20.32
CA LEU A 451 -6.46 14.92 20.59
C LEU A 451 -5.56 13.69 20.35
N GLY A 452 -6.01 12.51 20.78
CA GLY A 452 -5.29 11.25 20.54
C GLY A 452 -5.16 10.93 19.05
N LEU A 453 -6.24 11.07 18.28
CA LEU A 453 -6.25 10.91 16.84
C LEU A 453 -5.39 11.96 16.14
N ALA A 454 -5.47 13.24 16.51
CA ALA A 454 -4.60 14.28 15.95
C ALA A 454 -3.12 13.95 16.15
N SER A 455 -2.78 13.36 17.31
CA SER A 455 -1.42 12.89 17.61
C SER A 455 -0.99 11.72 16.72
N LEU A 456 -1.83 10.70 16.57
CA LEU A 456 -1.55 9.55 15.68
C LEU A 456 -1.50 9.96 14.20
N MET A 457 -2.44 10.79 13.75
CA MET A 457 -2.48 11.34 12.39
C MET A 457 -1.20 12.11 12.08
N SER A 458 -0.74 12.97 13.00
CA SER A 458 0.52 13.70 12.83
C SER A 458 1.72 12.77 12.69
N LYS A 459 1.80 11.73 13.54
CA LYS A 459 2.86 10.71 13.44
C LYS A 459 2.77 9.89 12.15
N ALA A 460 1.57 9.70 11.59
CA ALA A 460 1.34 8.99 10.33
C ALA A 460 1.49 9.87 9.08
N GLY A 461 1.86 11.15 9.24
CA GLY A 461 1.93 12.11 8.15
C GLY A 461 0.58 12.56 7.60
N MET A 462 -0.52 12.31 8.30
CA MET A 462 -1.87 12.69 7.88
C MET A 462 -2.19 14.10 8.34
N PHE A 463 -2.79 14.89 7.46
CA PHE A 463 -3.36 16.19 7.83
C PHE A 463 -4.75 15.97 8.44
N PHE A 464 -5.23 16.93 9.22
CA PHE A 464 -6.52 16.82 9.92
C PHE A 464 -7.29 18.15 9.88
N PRO A 465 -8.62 18.13 10.03
CA PRO A 465 -9.48 19.29 9.76
C PRO A 465 -9.40 20.26 10.92
N ALA A 466 -8.53 21.25 10.80
CA ALA A 466 -8.30 22.31 11.79
C ALA A 466 -8.02 23.64 11.05
N LYS A 467 -7.86 24.73 11.82
CA LYS A 467 -7.52 26.05 11.30
C LYS A 467 -6.05 26.37 11.53
N GLY A 468 -5.49 27.19 10.63
CA GLY A 468 -4.11 27.66 10.72
C GLY A 468 -3.09 26.52 10.63
N THR A 469 -2.04 26.62 11.45
CA THR A 469 -0.97 25.61 11.53
C THR A 469 -1.01 24.95 12.90
N PRO A 470 -1.71 23.82 13.06
CA PRO A 470 -1.82 23.16 14.36
C PRO A 470 -0.45 22.64 14.80
N ARG A 471 -0.15 22.82 16.09
CA ARG A 471 1.11 22.41 16.72
C ARG A 471 0.83 21.44 17.87
N LEU A 472 1.62 20.39 17.95
CA LEU A 472 1.56 19.42 19.04
C LEU A 472 2.95 18.81 19.26
N PRO A 473 3.24 18.27 20.45
CA PRO A 473 4.51 17.59 20.70
C PRO A 473 4.57 16.31 19.87
N TRP A 474 5.78 15.93 19.46
CA TRP A 474 6.01 14.57 19.03
C TRP A 474 6.06 13.67 20.28
N PHE A 475 5.01 12.89 20.49
CA PHE A 475 4.93 11.98 21.64
C PHE A 475 5.66 10.67 21.34
N ASP A 476 6.53 10.22 22.23
CA ASP A 476 7.16 8.89 22.12
C ASP A 476 6.08 7.79 22.07
N GLN A 477 5.10 7.89 22.97
CA GLN A 477 3.94 7.02 23.06
C GLN A 477 2.65 7.83 23.18
N VAL A 478 1.60 7.36 22.51
CA VAL A 478 0.22 7.81 22.72
C VAL A 478 -0.49 6.61 23.33
N LEU A 479 -1.09 6.80 24.51
CA LEU A 479 -1.81 5.74 25.23
C LEU A 479 -3.21 6.24 25.54
N ALA A 480 -4.21 5.38 25.35
CA ALA A 480 -5.60 5.70 25.65
C ALA A 480 -6.24 4.60 26.49
N ASP A 481 -6.69 4.97 27.70
CA ASP A 481 -7.59 4.19 28.53
C ASP A 481 -8.92 4.95 28.62
N ILE A 482 -9.92 4.48 27.87
CA ILE A 482 -11.24 5.10 27.80
C ILE A 482 -12.24 4.04 28.24
N GLY A 483 -12.65 4.15 29.51
CA GLY A 483 -13.61 3.28 30.18
C GLY A 483 -15.04 3.44 29.64
N ASP A 484 -15.23 2.94 28.42
CA ASP A 484 -16.46 2.49 27.77
C ASP A 484 -16.13 2.43 26.26
N HIS A 485 -16.43 1.31 25.59
CA HIS A 485 -16.36 1.20 24.13
C HIS A 485 -17.49 2.03 23.46
N GLN A 486 -17.61 3.31 23.79
CA GLN A 486 -18.46 4.25 23.09
C GLN A 486 -17.79 4.59 21.77
N VAL A 487 -18.25 3.91 20.72
CA VAL A 487 -17.92 4.22 19.33
C VAL A 487 -18.48 5.61 19.04
N VAL A 488 -17.62 6.54 18.62
CA VAL A 488 -18.04 7.94 18.42
C VAL A 488 -19.08 8.05 17.28
N SER A 489 -19.15 7.05 16.41
CA SER A 489 -20.16 6.94 15.33
C SER A 489 -21.58 6.60 15.78
N VAL A 490 -21.84 6.51 17.09
CA VAL A 490 -23.17 6.17 17.65
C VAL A 490 -23.86 7.42 18.25
N PHE A 491 -23.20 8.59 18.19
CA PHE A 491 -23.76 9.85 18.67
C PHE A 491 -24.47 10.66 17.60
#